data_AF-A0A5K1GLW6-F1
#
_entry.id   AF-A0A5K1GLW6-F1
#
_cell.length_a   1.000
_cell.length_b   1.000
_cell.length_c   1.000
_cell.angle_alpha   90.00
_cell.angle_beta   90.00
_cell.angle_gamma   90.00
#
_symmetry.space_group_name_H-M   'P 1'
#
loop_
_entity.id
_entity.type
_entity.pdbx_description
1 polymer ?
#
loop_
_entity_poly.entity_id
_entity_poly.type
_entity_poly.pdbx_seq_one_letter_code
_entity_poly.pdbx_strand_id
1 'polypeptide(L)' 'EAMVKDTVERAVEPNLNLKRYLHYAYIHPVFKDDDWDRPVALCDEEMNPLVPTLRTSQRTTPVLSKVGSRLASEPEP' A
#
# COMPACT_ATOMS: atom_id res chain seq x y z
N GLU A 1 -9.97 10.42 22.36
CA GLU A 1 -11.00 9.36 22.28
C GLU A 1 -10.40 7.97 22.06
N ALA A 2 -9.48 7.78 21.11
CA ALA A 2 -8.86 6.47 20.84
C ALA A 2 -8.24 5.81 22.09
N MET A 3 -7.39 6.52 22.85
CA MET A 3 -6.80 6.00 24.10
C MET A 3 -7.85 5.68 25.17
N VAL A 4 -8.93 6.44 25.22
CA VAL A 4 -10.02 6.22 26.19
C VAL A 4 -10.73 4.91 25.86
N LYS A 5 -11.05 4.67 24.58
CA LYS A 5 -11.66 3.42 24.12
C LYS A 5 -10.76 2.22 24.38
N ASP A 6 -9.48 2.30 24.02
CA ASP A 6 -8.52 1.21 24.21
C ASP A 6 -8.39 0.81 25.69
N THR A 7 -8.40 1.80 26.59
CA THR A 7 -8.32 1.54 28.04
C THR A 7 -9.59 0.87 28.56
N VAL A 8 -10.77 1.30 28.11
CA VAL A 8 -12.05 0.69 28.50
C VAL A 8 -12.13 -0.74 27.97
N GLU A 9 -11.79 -0.98 26.71
CA GLU A 9 -11.84 -2.33 26.11
C GLU A 9 -10.88 -3.29 26.79
N ARG A 10 -9.66 -2.85 27.14
CA ARG A 10 -8.73 -3.67 27.93
C ARG A 10 -9.25 -4.01 29.34
N ALA A 11 -10.10 -3.15 29.92
CA ALA A 11 -10.72 -3.41 31.21
C ALA A 11 -11.91 -4.38 31.10
N VAL A 12 -12.66 -4.35 29.99
CA VAL A 12 -13.82 -5.22 29.75
C VAL A 12 -13.39 -6.60 29.27
N GLU A 13 -12.45 -6.68 28.32
CA GLU A 13 -11.97 -7.93 27.73
C GLU A 13 -10.43 -8.05 27.82
N PRO A 14 -9.88 -8.32 29.03
CA PRO A 14 -8.44 -8.30 29.26
C PRO A 14 -7.67 -9.41 28.53
N ASN A 15 -8.33 -10.50 28.15
CA ASN A 15 -7.71 -11.66 27.49
C ASN A 15 -8.02 -11.72 25.98
N LEU A 16 -8.53 -10.63 25.38
CA LEU A 16 -8.83 -10.58 23.95
C LEU A 16 -7.56 -10.71 23.11
N ASN A 17 -7.51 -11.72 22.25
CA ASN A 17 -6.42 -11.88 21.28
C ASN A 17 -6.71 -11.06 20.02
N LEU A 18 -6.27 -9.81 20.02
CA LEU A 18 -6.50 -8.86 18.93
C LEU A 18 -5.99 -9.38 17.57
N LYS A 19 -4.85 -10.07 17.55
CA LYS A 19 -4.29 -10.65 16.31
C LYS A 19 -5.23 -11.68 15.70
N ARG A 20 -5.76 -12.60 16.51
CA ARG A 20 -6.72 -13.60 16.04
C ARG A 20 -8.02 -12.96 15.58
N TYR A 21 -8.50 -11.96 16.33
CA TYR A 21 -9.74 -11.24 16.00
C TYR A 21 -9.66 -10.55 14.63
N LEU A 22 -8.53 -9.90 14.33
CA LEU A 22 -8.36 -9.16 13.07
C LEU A 22 -7.97 -10.02 11.87
N HIS A 23 -7.53 -11.26 12.07
CA HIS A 23 -6.97 -12.12 11.03
C HIS A 23 -7.88 -12.30 9.79
N TYR A 24 -9.19 -12.41 10.00
CA TYR A 24 -10.17 -12.64 8.93
C TYR A 24 -11.10 -11.43 8.68
N ALA A 25 -10.86 -10.29 9.33
CA ALA A 25 -11.79 -9.16 9.35
C ALA A 25 -11.92 -8.46 7.97
N TYR A 26 -10.84 -8.46 7.18
CA TYR A 26 -10.77 -7.76 5.89
C TYR A 26 -10.70 -8.70 4.68
N ILE A 27 -10.93 -10.00 4.88
CA ILE A 27 -10.98 -10.96 3.78
C ILE A 27 -12.35 -10.86 3.11
N HIS A 28 -12.36 -10.70 1.79
CA HIS A 28 -13.61 -10.64 1.03
C HIS A 28 -14.38 -11.96 1.20
N PRO A 29 -15.72 -11.96 1.38
CA PRO A 29 -16.49 -13.15 1.73
C PRO A 29 -16.28 -14.36 0.82
N VAL A 30 -16.14 -14.12 -0.48
CA VAL A 30 -15.87 -15.17 -1.50
C VAL A 30 -14.58 -15.93 -1.22
N PHE A 31 -13.63 -15.29 -0.56
CA PHE A 31 -12.33 -15.86 -0.30
C PHE A 31 -12.26 -16.55 1.06
N LYS A 32 -13.16 -16.26 2.01
CA LYS A 32 -13.03 -16.70 3.41
C LYS A 32 -12.94 -18.22 3.61
N ASP A 33 -13.42 -19.00 2.66
CA ASP A 33 -13.46 -20.46 2.72
C ASP A 33 -12.22 -21.15 2.14
N ASP A 34 -11.40 -20.43 1.36
CA ASP A 34 -10.08 -20.93 0.95
C ASP A 34 -9.10 -20.68 2.12
N ASP A 35 -8.32 -21.69 2.51
CA ASP A 35 -7.37 -21.61 3.62
C ASP A 35 -6.34 -20.46 3.45
N TRP A 36 -6.69 -19.25 3.92
CA TRP A 36 -5.82 -18.05 3.92
C TRP A 36 -4.67 -18.10 4.92
N ASP A 37 -4.34 -19.27 5.46
CA ASP A 37 -3.18 -19.45 6.36
C ASP A 37 -1.84 -19.33 5.61
N ARG A 38 -1.88 -18.99 4.31
CA ARG A 38 -0.70 -18.51 3.61
C ARG A 38 -0.25 -17.21 4.29
N PRO A 39 1.00 -17.13 4.78
CA PRO A 39 1.51 -15.89 5.34
C PRO A 39 1.29 -14.81 4.30
N VAL A 40 0.51 -13.78 4.69
CA VAL A 40 0.30 -12.57 3.89
C VAL A 40 1.67 -12.16 3.40
N ALA A 41 1.92 -12.40 2.11
CA ALA A 41 3.16 -12.05 1.49
C ALA A 41 3.26 -10.54 1.65
N LEU A 42 4.07 -10.10 2.62
CA LEU A 42 4.23 -8.69 2.95
C LEU A 42 4.79 -7.87 1.78
N CYS A 43 5.04 -8.50 0.62
CA CYS A 43 5.53 -7.89 -0.61
C CYS A 43 5.08 -8.68 -1.86
N ASP A 44 3.79 -9.02 -2.04
CA ASP A 44 3.35 -9.48 -3.38
C ASP A 44 3.51 -8.33 -4.40
N GLU A 45 3.30 -7.08 -3.97
CA GLU A 45 3.53 -5.90 -4.81
C GLU A 45 4.99 -5.77 -5.29
N GLU A 46 5.97 -6.20 -4.49
CA GLU A 46 7.40 -6.05 -4.77
C GLU A 46 7.99 -7.24 -5.55
N MET A 47 7.30 -8.39 -5.55
CA MET A 47 7.63 -9.55 -6.38
C MET A 47 6.88 -9.57 -7.72
N ASN A 48 5.97 -8.62 -7.96
CA ASN A 48 5.20 -8.59 -9.20
C ASN A 48 6.09 -8.23 -10.41
N PRO A 49 6.09 -9.05 -11.47
CA PRO A 49 6.83 -8.71 -12.68
C PRO A 49 6.22 -7.45 -13.30
N LEU A 50 7.07 -6.46 -13.62
CA LEU A 50 6.65 -5.24 -14.30
C LEU A 50 6.08 -5.58 -15.69
N VAL A 51 4.77 -5.42 -15.86
CA VAL A 51 4.10 -5.60 -17.15
C VAL A 51 4.09 -4.26 -17.90
N PRO A 52 4.73 -4.15 -19.07
CA PRO A 52 4.69 -2.94 -19.86
C PRO A 52 3.26 -2.69 -20.37
N THR A 53 2.63 -1.60 -19.92
CA THR A 53 1.31 -1.20 -20.42
C THR A 53 1.44 -0.27 -21.61
N LEU A 54 0.78 -0.59 -22.72
CA LEU A 54 0.69 0.30 -23.88
C LEU A 54 -0.44 1.31 -23.68
N ARG A 55 -0.11 2.59 -23.46
CA ARG A 55 -1.10 3.69 -23.56
C ARG A 55 -1.26 4.07 -25.03
N THR A 56 -2.40 3.75 -25.63
CA THR A 56 -2.79 4.22 -26.98
C THR A 56 -3.29 5.66 -26.98
N SER A 57 -3.43 6.29 -25.81
CA SER A 57 -3.81 7.69 -25.68
C SER A 57 -2.58 8.58 -25.65
N GLN A 58 -2.13 9.01 -26.83
CA GLN A 58 -1.38 10.25 -26.95
C GLN A 58 -2.35 11.43 -26.76
N ARG A 59 -2.66 11.77 -25.51
CA ARG A 59 -3.04 13.16 -25.19
C ARG A 59 -1.76 13.95 -24.94
N THR A 60 -0.93 14.03 -25.97
CA THR A 60 0.08 15.07 -26.10
C THR A 60 -0.67 16.39 -26.15
N THR A 61 -0.57 17.20 -25.11
CA THR A 61 -0.98 18.61 -25.24
C THR A 61 -0.06 19.24 -26.29
N PRO A 62 -0.60 19.92 -27.32
CA PRO A 62 0.17 20.35 -28.50
C PRO A 62 1.14 21.52 -28.25
N VAL A 63 1.45 21.84 -26.98
CA VAL A 63 2.31 22.98 -26.62
C VAL A 63 3.52 22.49 -25.82
N LEU A 64 4.69 22.69 -26.41
CA LEU A 64 6.01 22.51 -25.82
C LEU A 64 6.19 23.50 -24.64
N SER A 65 6.34 23.01 -23.41
CA SER A 65 6.67 23.87 -22.27
C SER A 65 8.10 24.37 -22.40
N LYS A 66 8.26 25.67 -22.67
CA LYS A 66 9.56 26.35 -22.81
C LYS A 66 9.95 26.98 -21.48
N VAL A 67 10.57 26.21 -20.58
CA VAL A 67 11.41 26.75 -19.49
C VAL A 67 12.68 25.91 -19.44
N GLY A 68 13.76 26.49 -19.96
CA GLY A 68 15.11 26.06 -19.63
C GLY A 68 15.62 26.95 -18.51
N SER A 69 16.07 26.33 -17.42
CA SER A 69 16.95 26.97 -16.44
C SER A 69 18.25 26.16 -16.40
N ARG A 70 19.20 26.62 -17.22
CA ARG A 70 20.63 26.33 -17.15
C ARG A 70 21.12 26.62 -15.73
N LEU A 71 21.97 25.78 -15.14
CA LEU A 71 23.21 26.19 -14.48
C LEU A 71 24.09 24.95 -14.26
N ALA A 72 25.28 25.00 -14.84
CA ALA A 72 26.34 24.01 -14.75
C ALA A 72 26.94 23.98 -13.34
N SER A 73 27.42 22.82 -12.90
CA SER A 73 28.49 22.70 -11.90
C SER A 73 29.23 21.40 -12.17
N GLU A 74 30.39 21.55 -12.81
CA GLU A 74 31.38 20.51 -13.04
C GLU A 74 32.49 20.68 -11.97
N PRO A 75 33.01 19.61 -11.35
CA PRO A 75 34.10 19.69 -10.37
C PRO A 75 35.48 19.59 -11.06
N GLU A 76 36.39 20.53 -10.76
CA GLU A 76 37.79 20.51 -11.21
C GLU A 76 38.70 19.71 -10.23
N PRO A 77 39.82 19.12 -10.69
CA PRO A 77 40.76 18.31 -9.89
C PRO A 77 41.67 19.10 -8.94
#